data_AF-A0A535CIN8-F1
#
_entry.id   AF-A0A535CIN8-F1
#
_cell.length_a   1.000
_cell.length_b   1.000
_cell.length_c   1.000
_cell.angle_alpha   90.00
_cell.angle_beta   90.00
_cell.angle_gamma   90.00
#
_symmetry.space_group_name_H-M   'P 1'
#
loop_
_entity.id
_entity.type
_entity.pdbx_description
1 polymer ?
#
loop_
_entity_poly.entity_id
_entity_poly.type
_entity_poly.pdbx_seq_one_letter_code
_entity_poly.pdbx_strand_id
1 'polypeptide(L)'
;MDFSLTDAQREVQRTARAFAEREIVPRIAELDAAAQYDRGLYEKMGAAGFLGLPIPERYGGSGMDYIAFALLCEEMERADTAFRVILSVHTGLNSLTLLQWASEEQKQRYLVPQARGGKLATFGLTEPGVGSDAANLSSTARRDGDRYILNGSKVWISLADTADHFLVFATVDRSKGHKGITAFIVERGFSGFSTESL
;
A
#
# COMPACT_ATOMS: atom_id res chain seq x y z
N MET A 1 16.38 -29.05 -8.75
CA MET A 1 15.69 -27.77 -8.46
C MET A 1 16.46 -26.70 -9.22
N ASP A 2 15.77 -25.89 -10.00
CA ASP A 2 16.37 -24.79 -10.75
C ASP A 2 16.13 -23.49 -9.97
N PHE A 3 17.20 -22.76 -9.69
CA PHE A 3 17.19 -21.49 -8.94
C PHE A 3 17.46 -20.29 -9.85
N SER A 4 17.55 -20.50 -11.16
CA SER A 4 17.76 -19.41 -12.10
C SER A 4 16.48 -18.57 -12.26
N LEU A 5 16.67 -17.25 -12.39
CA LEU A 5 15.59 -16.34 -12.72
C LEU A 5 15.13 -16.57 -14.17
N THR A 6 13.82 -16.44 -14.41
CA THR A 6 13.27 -16.38 -15.76
C THR A 6 13.69 -15.08 -16.45
N ASP A 7 13.61 -15.04 -17.79
CA ASP A 7 13.96 -13.83 -18.53
C ASP A 7 13.05 -12.65 -18.17
N ALA A 8 11.77 -12.90 -17.89
CA ALA A 8 10.83 -11.88 -17.44
C ALA A 8 11.19 -11.33 -16.04
N GLN A 9 11.64 -12.19 -15.12
CA GLN A 9 12.12 -11.78 -13.80
C GLN A 9 13.42 -10.95 -13.90
N ARG A 10 14.36 -11.37 -14.77
CA ARG A 10 15.59 -10.61 -15.06
C ARG A 10 15.28 -9.24 -15.67
N GLU A 11 14.27 -9.15 -16.52
CA GLU A 11 13.84 -7.88 -17.11
C GLU A 11 13.34 -6.90 -16.06
N VAL A 12 12.50 -7.37 -15.12
CA VAL A 12 12.00 -6.56 -14.02
C VAL A 12 13.16 -6.08 -13.15
N GLN A 13 14.08 -6.97 -12.77
CA GLN A 13 15.25 -6.60 -11.99
C GLN A 13 16.08 -5.51 -12.69
N ARG A 14 16.39 -5.70 -13.98
CA ARG A 14 17.19 -4.75 -14.76
C ARG A 14 16.50 -3.39 -14.88
N THR A 15 15.21 -3.38 -15.17
CA THR A 15 14.42 -2.16 -15.33
C THR A 15 14.28 -1.40 -14.01
N ALA A 16 14.01 -2.12 -12.91
CA ALA A 16 13.96 -1.55 -11.56
C ALA A 16 15.30 -0.94 -11.15
N ARG A 17 16.41 -1.66 -11.39
CA ARG A 17 17.77 -1.18 -11.13
C ARG A 17 18.09 0.12 -11.86
N ALA A 18 17.83 0.15 -13.16
CA ALA A 18 18.08 1.32 -14.00
C ALA A 18 17.20 2.51 -13.61
N PHE A 19 15.94 2.27 -13.22
CA PHE A 19 15.06 3.31 -12.69
C PHE A 19 15.63 3.88 -11.39
N ALA A 20 16.03 3.02 -10.46
CA ALA A 20 16.52 3.45 -9.16
C ALA A 20 17.80 4.29 -9.29
N GLU A 21 18.76 3.87 -10.12
CA GLU A 21 20.00 4.60 -10.37
C GLU A 21 19.77 5.97 -11.03
N ARG A 22 18.77 6.07 -11.91
CA ARG A 22 18.50 7.29 -12.67
C ARG A 22 17.63 8.28 -11.90
N GLU A 23 16.58 7.80 -11.25
CA GLU A 23 15.52 8.65 -10.69
C GLU A 23 15.66 8.83 -9.17
N ILE A 24 16.07 7.78 -8.45
CA ILE A 24 16.07 7.75 -6.98
C ILE A 24 17.42 8.18 -6.43
N VAL A 25 18.50 7.43 -6.74
CA VAL A 25 19.84 7.60 -6.15
C VAL A 25 20.36 9.05 -6.17
N PRO A 26 20.15 9.86 -7.23
CA PRO A 26 20.62 11.25 -7.23
C PRO A 26 19.91 12.17 -6.23
N ARG A 27 18.77 11.76 -5.68
CA ARG A 27 17.88 12.59 -4.83
C ARG A 27 17.89 12.19 -3.36
N ILE A 28 18.25 10.94 -3.05
CA ILE A 28 18.08 10.35 -1.70
C ILE A 28 18.81 11.15 -0.62
N ALA A 29 20.03 11.63 -0.87
CA ALA A 29 20.82 12.30 0.17
C ALA A 29 20.18 13.63 0.61
N GLU A 30 19.58 14.36 -0.33
CA GLU A 30 18.85 15.60 -0.05
C GLU A 30 17.53 15.31 0.65
N LEU A 31 16.77 14.33 0.14
CA LEU A 31 15.47 13.95 0.69
C LEU A 31 15.58 13.42 2.13
N ASP A 32 16.56 12.56 2.39
CA ASP A 32 16.83 12.01 3.73
C ASP A 32 17.25 13.12 4.71
N ALA A 33 18.21 13.97 4.32
CA ALA A 33 18.66 15.07 5.17
C ALA A 33 17.54 16.08 5.50
N ALA A 34 16.57 16.26 4.59
CA ALA A 34 15.42 17.12 4.78
C ALA A 34 14.22 16.42 5.46
N ALA A 35 14.29 15.11 5.69
CA ALA A 35 13.15 14.27 6.09
C ALA A 35 11.92 14.47 5.19
N GLN A 36 12.15 14.59 3.87
CA GLN A 36 11.12 14.83 2.86
C GLN A 36 10.98 13.64 1.93
N TYR A 37 9.78 13.51 1.36
CA TYR A 37 9.53 12.60 0.24
C TYR A 37 9.16 13.40 -1.01
N ASP A 38 9.45 12.83 -2.18
CA ASP A 38 9.08 13.40 -3.47
C ASP A 38 7.92 12.60 -4.07
N ARG A 39 6.69 13.15 -4.01
CA ARG A 39 5.50 12.52 -4.61
C ARG A 39 5.68 12.26 -6.10
N GLY A 40 6.45 13.09 -6.81
CA GLY A 40 6.74 12.92 -8.23
C GLY A 40 7.54 11.65 -8.51
N LEU A 41 8.35 11.15 -7.56
CA LEU A 41 9.03 9.86 -7.71
C LEU A 41 8.03 8.70 -7.63
N TYR A 42 7.01 8.78 -6.77
CA TYR A 42 5.94 7.77 -6.72
C TYR A 42 5.09 7.77 -7.98
N GLU A 43 4.79 8.93 -8.55
CA GLU A 43 4.10 9.05 -9.83
C GLU A 43 4.92 8.41 -10.97
N LYS A 44 6.25 8.62 -10.99
CA LYS A 44 7.15 7.95 -11.93
C LYS A 44 7.16 6.43 -11.75
N MET A 45 7.14 5.92 -10.52
CA MET A 45 7.01 4.48 -10.25
C MET A 45 5.68 3.93 -10.77
N GLY A 46 4.58 4.68 -10.59
CA GLY A 46 3.27 4.35 -11.14
C GLY A 46 3.30 4.27 -12.66
N ALA A 47 3.86 5.28 -13.33
CA ALA A 47 4.02 5.33 -14.78
C ALA A 47 4.91 4.21 -15.34
N ALA A 48 5.89 3.73 -14.56
CA ALA A 48 6.72 2.59 -14.89
C ALA A 48 6.02 1.23 -14.68
N GLY A 49 4.78 1.22 -14.17
CA GLY A 49 4.01 -0.01 -13.91
C GLY A 49 4.42 -0.75 -12.63
N PHE A 50 5.29 -0.17 -11.80
CA PHE A 50 5.83 -0.84 -10.62
C PHE A 50 4.79 -1.02 -9.51
N LEU A 51 3.89 -0.05 -9.34
CA LEU A 51 2.87 -0.07 -8.28
C LEU A 51 1.76 -1.11 -8.53
N GLY A 52 1.57 -1.52 -9.79
CA GLY A 52 0.64 -2.57 -10.20
C GLY A 52 1.30 -3.87 -10.64
N LEU A 53 2.61 -4.06 -10.39
CA LEU A 53 3.37 -5.15 -11.00
C LEU A 53 2.74 -6.55 -10.81
N PRO A 54 2.33 -6.97 -9.59
CA PRO A 54 1.71 -8.29 -9.39
C PRO A 54 0.18 -8.27 -9.62
N ILE A 55 -0.42 -7.13 -9.96
CA ILE A 55 -1.86 -7.02 -10.16
C ILE A 55 -2.21 -7.50 -11.58
N PRO A 56 -3.26 -8.31 -11.78
CA PRO A 56 -3.64 -8.79 -13.11
C PRO A 56 -3.92 -7.67 -14.12
N GLU A 57 -3.62 -7.93 -15.39
CA GLU A 57 -3.83 -6.98 -16.50
C GLU A 57 -5.27 -6.46 -16.61
N ARG A 58 -6.27 -7.30 -16.30
CA ARG A 58 -7.68 -6.88 -16.28
C ARG A 58 -7.99 -5.77 -15.28
N TYR A 59 -7.13 -5.57 -14.29
CA TYR A 59 -7.21 -4.47 -13.33
C TYR A 59 -6.14 -3.39 -13.59
N GLY A 60 -5.45 -3.43 -14.72
CA GLY A 60 -4.47 -2.42 -15.12
C GLY A 60 -3.07 -2.57 -14.52
N GLY A 61 -2.74 -3.75 -13.98
CA GLY A 61 -1.37 -4.10 -13.60
C GLY A 61 -0.64 -4.92 -14.68
N SER A 62 0.52 -5.48 -14.33
CA SER A 62 1.37 -6.24 -15.27
C SER A 62 1.24 -7.76 -15.13
N GLY A 63 0.54 -8.24 -14.10
CA GLY A 63 0.33 -9.68 -13.87
C GLY A 63 1.60 -10.50 -13.60
N MET A 64 2.69 -9.85 -13.18
CA MET A 64 3.96 -10.54 -12.90
C MET A 64 3.88 -11.35 -11.61
N ASP A 65 4.73 -12.37 -11.51
CA ASP A 65 4.77 -13.23 -10.34
C ASP A 65 5.38 -12.54 -9.09
N TYR A 66 5.24 -13.20 -7.94
CA TYR A 66 5.76 -12.69 -6.67
C TYR A 66 7.30 -12.66 -6.61
N ILE A 67 7.99 -13.45 -7.45
CA ILE A 67 9.46 -13.42 -7.52
C ILE A 67 9.90 -12.13 -8.21
N ALA A 68 9.27 -11.77 -9.32
CA ALA A 68 9.47 -10.49 -9.99
C ALA A 68 9.13 -9.30 -9.07
N PHE A 69 8.04 -9.40 -8.30
CA PHE A 69 7.72 -8.38 -7.30
C PHE A 69 8.76 -8.28 -6.17
N ALA A 70 9.31 -9.41 -5.72
CA ALA A 70 10.39 -9.42 -4.74
C ALA A 70 11.69 -8.79 -5.29
N LEU A 71 12.04 -9.08 -6.54
CA LEU A 71 13.20 -8.46 -7.22
C LEU A 71 13.02 -6.95 -7.39
N LEU A 72 11.81 -6.50 -7.73
CA LEU A 72 11.48 -5.07 -7.75
C LEU A 72 11.67 -4.44 -6.37
N CYS A 73 11.20 -5.09 -5.29
CA CYS A 73 11.41 -4.62 -3.93
C CYS A 73 12.90 -4.55 -3.57
N GLU A 74 13.68 -5.57 -3.92
CA GLU A 74 15.14 -5.63 -3.67
C GLU A 74 15.87 -4.47 -4.34
N GLU A 75 15.59 -4.19 -5.61
CA GLU A 75 16.24 -3.10 -6.34
C GLU A 75 15.84 -1.72 -5.84
N MET A 76 14.59 -1.53 -5.39
CA MET A 76 14.19 -0.28 -4.74
C MET A 76 14.86 -0.11 -3.37
N GLU A 77 14.93 -1.17 -2.56
CA GLU A 77 15.59 -1.15 -1.24
C GLU A 77 17.08 -0.82 -1.36
N ARG A 78 17.74 -1.33 -2.39
CA ARG A 78 19.15 -1.02 -2.69
C ARG A 78 19.40 0.47 -2.85
N ALA A 79 18.42 1.22 -3.35
CA ALA A 79 18.53 2.66 -3.52
C ALA A 79 18.11 3.42 -2.28
N ASP A 80 16.88 3.20 -1.80
CA ASP A 80 16.39 3.77 -0.54
C ASP A 80 15.11 3.06 -0.05
N THR A 81 15.00 2.91 1.26
CA THR A 81 13.94 2.11 1.88
C THR A 81 12.54 2.69 1.64
N ALA A 82 12.38 4.01 1.49
CA ALA A 82 11.07 4.64 1.26
C ALA A 82 10.41 4.15 -0.05
N PHE A 83 11.22 3.83 -1.06
CA PHE A 83 10.71 3.35 -2.36
C PHE A 83 10.36 1.86 -2.35
N ARG A 84 10.94 1.07 -1.45
CA ARG A 84 10.44 -0.28 -1.17
C ARG A 84 9.25 -0.24 -0.21
N VAL A 85 9.17 0.72 0.73
CA VAL A 85 7.98 0.94 1.60
C VAL A 85 6.74 1.04 0.76
N ILE A 86 6.74 1.91 -0.24
CA ILE A 86 5.55 2.10 -1.07
C ILE A 86 5.12 0.78 -1.74
N LEU A 87 6.03 -0.01 -2.29
CA LEU A 87 5.68 -1.32 -2.87
C LEU A 87 5.05 -2.25 -1.83
N SER A 88 5.67 -2.38 -0.66
CA SER A 88 5.16 -3.28 0.38
C SER A 88 3.80 -2.83 0.96
N VAL A 89 3.56 -1.52 1.11
CA VAL A 89 2.36 -0.99 1.76
C VAL A 89 1.24 -0.76 0.78
N HIS A 90 1.49 0.00 -0.30
CA HIS A 90 0.50 0.27 -1.32
C HIS A 90 0.14 -1.01 -2.06
N THR A 91 1.11 -1.73 -2.64
CA THR A 91 0.83 -2.92 -3.42
C THR A 91 0.63 -4.14 -2.51
N GLY A 92 1.59 -4.40 -1.62
CA GLY A 92 1.63 -5.60 -0.79
C GLY A 92 0.47 -5.72 0.20
N LEU A 93 0.26 -4.70 1.03
CA LEU A 93 -0.76 -4.72 2.08
C LEU A 93 -2.14 -4.28 1.58
N ASN A 94 -2.22 -3.23 0.75
CA ASN A 94 -3.52 -2.71 0.31
C ASN A 94 -4.03 -3.38 -0.98
N SER A 95 -3.36 -3.18 -2.11
CA SER A 95 -3.85 -3.62 -3.42
C SER A 95 -4.06 -5.12 -3.51
N LEU A 96 -3.14 -5.94 -2.99
CA LEU A 96 -3.31 -7.40 -2.98
C LEU A 96 -4.44 -7.86 -2.05
N THR A 97 -4.69 -7.15 -0.94
CA THR A 97 -5.84 -7.43 -0.08
C THR A 97 -7.15 -7.13 -0.80
N LEU A 98 -7.24 -6.02 -1.54
CA LEU A 98 -8.40 -5.71 -2.37
C LEU A 98 -8.57 -6.74 -3.49
N LEU A 99 -7.48 -7.13 -4.15
CA LEU A 99 -7.52 -8.17 -5.19
C LEU A 99 -8.09 -9.49 -4.66
N GLN A 100 -7.72 -9.88 -3.45
CA GLN A 100 -8.16 -11.13 -2.83
C GLN A 100 -9.61 -11.06 -2.32
N TRP A 101 -10.00 -9.96 -1.65
CA TRP A 101 -11.21 -9.96 -0.81
C TRP A 101 -12.28 -8.95 -1.22
N ALA A 102 -11.98 -7.96 -2.05
CA ALA A 102 -12.96 -6.97 -2.45
C ALA A 102 -13.96 -7.54 -3.48
N SER A 103 -15.16 -6.95 -3.54
CA SER A 103 -16.12 -7.22 -4.63
C SER A 103 -15.56 -6.74 -5.97
N GLU A 104 -16.14 -7.19 -7.08
CA GLU A 104 -15.70 -6.72 -8.40
C GLU A 104 -15.90 -5.21 -8.56
N GLU A 105 -17.01 -4.67 -8.06
CA GLU A 105 -17.29 -3.23 -8.07
C GLU A 105 -16.24 -2.45 -7.27
N GLN A 106 -15.82 -2.97 -6.12
CA GLN A 106 -14.76 -2.36 -5.31
C GLN A 106 -13.39 -2.46 -6.00
N LYS A 107 -13.08 -3.56 -6.68
CA LYS A 107 -11.84 -3.68 -7.46
C LYS A 107 -11.80 -2.68 -8.60
N GLN A 108 -12.87 -2.55 -9.36
CA GLN A 108 -12.96 -1.55 -10.43
C GLN A 108 -12.81 -0.12 -9.90
N ARG A 109 -13.45 0.19 -8.76
CA ARG A 109 -13.39 1.54 -8.16
C ARG A 109 -12.04 1.88 -7.53
N TYR A 110 -11.43 0.94 -6.81
CA TYR A 110 -10.28 1.22 -5.95
C TYR A 110 -8.98 0.56 -6.42
N LEU A 111 -9.02 -0.72 -6.82
CA LEU A 111 -7.82 -1.45 -7.22
C LEU A 111 -7.29 -0.98 -8.58
N VAL A 112 -8.16 -0.71 -9.56
CA VAL A 112 -7.74 -0.26 -10.90
C VAL A 112 -6.93 1.04 -10.86
N PRO A 113 -7.41 2.13 -10.22
CA PRO A 113 -6.60 3.35 -10.15
C PRO A 113 -5.34 3.18 -9.30
N GLN A 114 -5.33 2.27 -8.32
CA GLN A 114 -4.13 1.93 -7.54
C GLN A 114 -3.08 1.22 -8.41
N ALA A 115 -3.46 0.17 -9.14
CA ALA A 115 -2.57 -0.59 -10.01
C ALA A 115 -1.92 0.27 -11.11
N ARG A 116 -2.67 1.26 -11.61
CA ARG A 116 -2.17 2.23 -12.61
C ARG A 116 -1.32 3.36 -12.01
N GLY A 117 -1.14 3.37 -10.68
CA GLY A 117 -0.40 4.43 -9.97
C GLY A 117 -1.10 5.79 -9.91
N GLY A 118 -2.38 5.89 -10.31
CA GLY A 118 -3.16 7.13 -10.26
C GLY A 118 -3.71 7.47 -8.88
N LYS A 119 -3.76 6.47 -7.98
CA LYS A 119 -4.16 6.64 -6.58
C LYS A 119 -3.24 5.85 -5.66
N LEU A 120 -2.71 6.49 -4.62
CA LEU A 120 -1.88 5.82 -3.63
C LEU A 120 -2.74 5.25 -2.50
N ALA A 121 -2.22 4.25 -1.81
CA ALA A 121 -2.99 3.54 -0.80
C ALA A 121 -2.13 3.10 0.38
N THR A 122 -2.74 2.99 1.55
CA THR A 122 -2.08 2.55 2.78
C THR A 122 -2.94 1.59 3.62
N PHE A 123 -2.38 1.09 4.71
CA PHE A 123 -2.92 0.03 5.54
C PHE A 123 -2.93 0.45 7.02
N GLY A 124 -4.12 0.70 7.55
CA GLY A 124 -4.35 1.22 8.91
C GLY A 124 -4.77 0.14 9.90
N LEU A 125 -3.80 -0.59 10.46
CA LEU A 125 -4.05 -1.65 11.46
C LEU A 125 -3.62 -1.24 12.87
N THR A 126 -2.34 -0.90 13.04
CA THR A 126 -1.68 -0.60 14.31
C THR A 126 -2.31 0.59 15.03
N GLU A 127 -2.44 0.50 16.35
CA GLU A 127 -2.99 1.55 17.23
C GLU A 127 -2.02 1.87 18.38
N PRO A 128 -2.19 3.02 19.06
CA PRO A 128 -1.45 3.29 20.29
C PRO A 128 -1.64 2.17 21.31
N GLY A 129 -0.55 1.50 21.69
CA GLY A 129 -0.58 0.35 22.61
C GLY A 129 -1.00 -0.98 21.99
N VAL A 130 -1.29 -1.04 20.68
CA VAL A 130 -1.71 -2.26 19.95
C VAL A 130 -0.86 -2.43 18.69
N GLY A 131 0.17 -3.28 18.78
CA GLY A 131 1.06 -3.64 17.67
C GLY A 131 1.02 -5.14 17.39
N SER A 132 1.88 -5.91 18.07
CA SER A 132 1.97 -7.36 17.90
C SER A 132 0.67 -8.10 18.21
N ASP A 133 -0.12 -7.61 19.18
CA ASP A 133 -1.46 -8.10 19.50
C ASP A 133 -2.54 -7.40 18.66
N ALA A 134 -2.42 -7.46 17.34
CA ALA A 134 -3.27 -6.71 16.40
C ALA A 134 -4.78 -7.03 16.52
N ALA A 135 -5.12 -8.19 17.09
CA ALA A 135 -6.51 -8.59 17.33
C ALA A 135 -7.18 -7.80 18.47
N ASN A 136 -6.41 -7.12 19.31
CA ASN A 136 -6.88 -6.34 20.45
C ASN A 136 -7.06 -4.85 20.14
N LEU A 137 -7.34 -4.54 18.88
CA LEU A 137 -7.61 -3.17 18.45
C LEU A 137 -8.86 -2.59 19.12
N SER A 138 -8.82 -1.29 19.35
CA SER A 138 -9.83 -0.51 20.04
C SER A 138 -10.69 0.33 19.08
N SER A 139 -10.22 0.63 17.86
CA SER A 139 -11.03 1.35 16.86
C SER A 139 -12.33 0.61 16.59
N THR A 140 -13.45 1.33 16.66
CA THR A 140 -14.79 0.77 16.50
C THR A 140 -15.41 1.18 15.18
N ALA A 141 -16.29 0.35 14.64
CA ALA A 141 -17.14 0.68 13.50
C ALA A 141 -18.59 0.32 13.83
N ARG A 142 -19.45 1.33 13.94
CA ARG A 142 -20.88 1.15 14.20
C ARG A 142 -21.67 1.37 12.92
N ARG A 143 -22.56 0.44 12.58
CA ARG A 143 -23.50 0.62 11.46
C ARG A 143 -24.54 1.68 11.81
N ASP A 144 -24.77 2.62 10.91
CA ASP A 144 -25.77 3.69 11.01
C ASP A 144 -26.46 3.84 9.65
N GLY A 145 -27.64 3.23 9.52
CA GLY A 145 -28.35 3.13 8.23
C GLY A 145 -27.56 2.38 7.15
N ASP A 146 -27.20 3.09 6.09
CA ASP A 146 -26.42 2.63 4.94
C ASP A 146 -24.91 2.89 5.09
N ARG A 147 -24.46 3.42 6.24
CA ARG A 147 -23.07 3.81 6.50
C ARG A 147 -22.50 3.09 7.73
N TYR A 148 -21.17 3.16 7.84
CA TYR A 148 -20.46 2.84 9.07
C TYR A 148 -19.80 4.11 9.61
N ILE A 149 -19.93 4.33 10.91
CA ILE A 149 -19.23 5.38 11.65
C ILE A 149 -18.05 4.75 12.35
N LEU A 150 -16.84 5.11 11.90
CA LEU A 150 -15.58 4.64 12.48
C LEU A 150 -15.12 5.64 13.55
N ASN A 151 -14.68 5.14 14.71
CA ASN A 151 -14.09 5.95 15.77
C ASN A 151 -12.85 5.26 16.34
N GLY A 152 -11.73 5.95 16.36
CA GLY A 152 -10.45 5.47 16.86
C GLY A 152 -9.29 6.22 16.24
N SER A 153 -8.08 5.75 16.50
CA SER A 153 -6.86 6.27 15.90
C SER A 153 -5.93 5.13 15.50
N LYS A 154 -5.16 5.37 14.44
CA LYS A 154 -4.11 4.48 13.95
C LYS A 154 -2.77 5.20 14.06
N VAL A 155 -1.69 4.45 14.23
CA VAL A 155 -0.34 5.01 14.41
C VAL A 155 0.69 4.17 13.64
N TRP A 156 1.79 4.80 13.23
CA TRP A 156 2.84 4.18 12.41
C TRP A 156 2.36 3.74 11.02
N ILE A 157 1.46 4.53 10.43
CA ILE A 157 0.85 4.21 9.13
C ILE A 157 1.70 4.83 8.01
N SER A 158 2.54 4.02 7.37
CA SER A 158 3.36 4.46 6.24
C SER A 158 2.50 5.04 5.11
N LEU A 159 2.97 6.08 4.42
CA LEU A 159 2.24 6.77 3.34
C LEU A 159 0.95 7.50 3.78
N ALA A 160 0.65 7.60 5.08
CA ALA A 160 -0.60 8.20 5.56
C ALA A 160 -0.73 9.69 5.21
N ASP A 161 0.35 10.37 4.89
CA ASP A 161 0.39 11.76 4.43
C ASP A 161 0.01 11.93 2.95
N THR A 162 0.29 10.92 2.12
CA THR A 162 0.14 11.01 0.65
C THR A 162 -0.95 10.11 0.07
N ALA A 163 -1.32 9.03 0.77
CA ALA A 163 -2.29 8.03 0.29
C ALA A 163 -3.68 8.63 0.04
N ASP A 164 -4.35 8.17 -1.02
CA ASP A 164 -5.73 8.54 -1.33
C ASP A 164 -6.73 7.58 -0.67
N HIS A 165 -6.36 6.29 -0.62
CA HIS A 165 -7.17 5.20 -0.10
C HIS A 165 -6.53 4.55 1.13
N PHE A 166 -7.33 4.21 2.12
CA PHE A 166 -6.90 3.60 3.37
C PHE A 166 -7.68 2.32 3.58
N LEU A 167 -6.99 1.21 3.81
CA LEU A 167 -7.62 0.00 4.31
C LEU A 167 -7.53 0.00 5.84
N VAL A 168 -8.61 0.36 6.51
CA VAL A 168 -8.65 0.58 7.97
C VAL A 168 -9.35 -0.59 8.66
N PHE A 169 -8.74 -1.09 9.74
CA PHE A 169 -9.30 -2.17 10.54
C PHE A 169 -9.97 -1.64 11.80
N ALA A 170 -11.24 -2.00 12.01
CA ALA A 170 -12.00 -1.63 13.19
C ALA A 170 -12.92 -2.78 13.61
N THR A 171 -13.23 -2.87 14.90
CA THR A 171 -14.14 -3.87 15.43
C THR A 171 -15.59 -3.42 15.31
N VAL A 172 -16.44 -4.26 14.72
CA VAL A 172 -17.90 -4.08 14.72
C VAL A 172 -18.55 -4.75 15.93
N ASP A 173 -17.82 -5.64 16.63
CA ASP A 173 -18.28 -6.36 17.81
C ASP A 173 -17.09 -6.85 18.64
N ARG A 174 -16.75 -6.11 19.70
CA ARG A 174 -15.62 -6.45 20.59
C ARG A 174 -15.77 -7.81 21.28
N SER A 175 -17.01 -8.26 21.53
CA SER A 175 -17.26 -9.53 22.22
C SER A 175 -16.79 -10.75 21.41
N LYS A 176 -16.60 -10.57 20.10
CA LYS A 176 -16.13 -11.61 19.17
C LYS A 176 -14.61 -11.64 18.99
N GLY A 177 -13.86 -10.78 19.70
CA GLY A 177 -12.41 -10.66 19.53
C GLY A 177 -12.02 -10.44 18.07
N HIS A 178 -11.02 -11.18 17.58
CA HIS A 178 -10.55 -11.08 16.18
C HIS A 178 -11.66 -11.34 15.14
N LYS A 179 -12.68 -12.14 15.45
CA LYS A 179 -13.81 -12.41 14.54
C LYS A 179 -14.77 -11.22 14.41
N GLY A 180 -14.65 -10.23 15.30
CA GLY A 180 -15.41 -8.99 15.23
C GLY A 180 -14.70 -7.89 14.42
N ILE A 181 -13.48 -8.11 13.95
CA ILE A 181 -12.71 -7.13 13.17
C ILE A 181 -13.19 -7.14 11.72
N THR A 182 -13.35 -5.94 11.16
CA THR A 182 -13.72 -5.72 9.77
C THR A 182 -12.76 -4.72 9.14
N ALA A 183 -12.42 -4.93 7.87
CA ALA A 183 -11.64 -4.00 7.07
C ALA A 183 -12.57 -3.06 6.30
N PHE A 184 -12.24 -1.77 6.28
CA PHE A 184 -13.00 -0.71 5.64
C PHE A 184 -12.12 0.04 4.65
N ILE A 185 -12.61 0.27 3.44
CA ILE A 185 -12.00 1.20 2.49
C ILE A 185 -12.44 2.61 2.89
N VAL A 186 -11.50 3.47 3.26
CA VAL A 186 -11.72 4.87 3.64
C VAL A 186 -10.98 5.76 2.64
N GLU A 187 -11.64 6.80 2.14
CA GLU A 187 -11.02 7.78 1.25
C GLU A 187 -10.55 8.98 2.07
N ARG A 188 -9.40 9.58 1.72
CA ARG A 188 -8.83 10.75 2.42
C ARG A 188 -9.86 11.88 2.64
N GLY A 189 -10.77 12.06 1.68
CA GLY A 189 -11.78 13.13 1.72
C GLY A 189 -13.03 12.82 2.54
N PHE A 190 -13.14 11.66 3.18
CA PHE A 190 -14.30 11.35 4.01
C PHE A 190 -14.36 12.26 5.25
N SER A 191 -15.56 12.78 5.54
CA SER A 191 -15.79 13.64 6.71
C SER A 191 -15.39 12.94 8.00
N GLY A 192 -14.61 13.61 8.85
CA GLY A 192 -14.11 13.07 10.11
C GLY A 192 -12.84 12.23 10.00
N PHE A 193 -12.27 12.09 8.80
CA PHE A 193 -10.97 11.46 8.59
C PHE A 193 -9.88 12.53 8.46
N SER A 194 -8.79 12.37 9.21
CA SER A 194 -7.61 13.23 9.14
C SER A 194 -6.35 12.42 9.39
N THR A 195 -5.22 12.93 8.90
CA THR A 195 -3.90 12.33 9.07
C THR A 195 -2.94 13.39 9.57
N GLU A 196 -2.02 12.99 10.43
CA GLU A 196 -0.96 13.86 10.96
C GLU A 196 0.35 13.07 10.89
N SER A 197 1.42 13.74 10.45
CA SER A 197 2.78 13.24 10.54
C SER A 197 3.43 13.89 11.76
N LEU A 198 4.17 13.09 12.54
CA LEU A 198 4.95 13.57 13.68
C LEU A 198 6.12 14.46 13.23
#